data_AF-A0A6G0W5U7-F1
#
_entry.id   AF-A0A6G0W5U7-F1
#
_cell.length_a   1.000
_cell.length_b   1.000
_cell.length_c   1.000
_cell.angle_alpha   90.00
_cell.angle_beta   90.00
_cell.angle_gamma   90.00
#
_symmetry.space_group_name_H-M   'P 1'
#
loop_
_entity.id
_entity.type
_entity.pdbx_description
1 polymer ?
#
loop_
_entity_poly.entity_id
_entity_poly.type
_entity_poly.pdbx_seq_one_letter_code
_entity_poly.pdbx_strand_id
1 'polypeptide(L)'
;MIIGIRVFYVRQELVVTSSSETDEAKAALQRSGYVVATASGAGYKMLCVALGVVKCYALTKDSTYSWDTCAAHAMLASQGGTACHCRTSAGPLTYRPKTTGGGRAHCNADGVIASRDPRTVDRVHAVLSSVRCNS
;
A
#
# COMPACT_ATOMS: atom_id res chain seq x y z
N MET A 1 10.56 -44.15 13.23
CA MET A 1 10.15 -42.82 13.75
C MET A 1 10.76 -41.76 12.84
N ILE A 2 10.03 -41.34 11.81
CA ILE A 2 10.52 -40.31 10.86
C ILE A 2 10.05 -38.95 11.39
N ILE A 3 11.01 -38.10 11.75
CA ILE A 3 10.79 -36.74 12.20
C ILE A 3 10.45 -35.92 10.94
N GLY A 4 9.18 -35.60 10.75
CA GLY A 4 8.74 -34.77 9.63
C GLY A 4 9.26 -33.35 9.81
N ILE A 5 10.31 -32.99 9.06
CA ILE A 5 10.74 -31.61 8.88
C ILE A 5 9.58 -30.86 8.22
N ARG A 6 8.80 -30.13 9.01
CA ARG A 6 7.86 -29.12 8.49
C ARG A 6 8.68 -27.99 7.92
N VAL A 7 8.95 -28.04 6.62
CA VAL A 7 9.39 -26.87 5.86
C VAL A 7 8.21 -25.90 5.87
N PHE A 8 8.24 -24.92 6.79
CA PHE A 8 7.36 -23.77 6.69
C PHE A 8 7.82 -22.97 5.47
N TYR A 9 7.14 -23.15 4.34
CA TYR A 9 7.23 -22.18 3.25
C TYR A 9 6.74 -20.84 3.81
N VAL A 10 7.66 -19.92 4.08
CA VAL A 10 7.31 -18.50 4.21
C VAL A 10 6.70 -18.15 2.87
N ARG A 11 5.37 -18.02 2.82
CA ARG A 11 4.69 -17.49 1.63
C ARG A 11 5.20 -16.07 1.49
N GLN A 12 6.16 -15.86 0.60
CA GLN A 12 6.64 -14.52 0.33
C GLN A 12 5.48 -13.75 -0.31
N GLU A 13 5.13 -12.63 0.32
CA GLU A 13 3.96 -11.84 -0.07
C GLU A 13 4.41 -10.73 -1.02
N LEU A 14 3.80 -10.67 -2.20
CA LEU A 14 4.14 -9.67 -3.22
C LEU A 14 3.53 -8.32 -2.87
N VAL A 15 4.37 -7.29 -2.73
CA VAL A 15 3.99 -5.89 -2.55
C VAL A 15 4.42 -5.10 -3.77
N VAL A 16 3.51 -4.32 -4.35
CA VAL A 16 3.83 -3.40 -5.43
C VAL A 16 4.05 -2.00 -4.89
N THR A 17 5.04 -1.29 -5.44
CA THR A 17 5.28 0.13 -5.15
C THR A 17 5.61 0.91 -6.42
N SER A 18 5.79 2.22 -6.32
CA SER A 18 6.23 3.05 -7.44
C SER A 18 7.74 2.87 -7.69
N SER A 19 8.17 2.97 -8.94
CA SER A 19 9.62 3.05 -9.26
C SER A 19 10.28 4.26 -8.59
N SER A 20 9.52 5.34 -8.43
CA SER A 20 9.93 6.57 -7.74
C SER A 20 9.92 6.48 -6.22
N GLU A 21 9.59 5.34 -5.62
CA GLU A 21 9.68 5.15 -4.16
C GLU A 21 11.14 5.19 -3.68
N THR A 22 11.34 5.57 -2.42
CA THR A 22 12.67 5.57 -1.77
C THR A 22 13.24 4.15 -1.67
N ASP A 23 14.56 4.03 -1.82
CA ASP A 23 15.23 2.72 -1.74
C ASP A 23 15.22 2.19 -0.30
N GLU A 24 15.19 3.07 0.70
CA GLU A 24 15.04 2.74 2.11
C GLU A 24 13.69 2.05 2.39
N ALA A 25 12.59 2.57 1.82
CA ALA A 25 11.27 1.96 1.97
C ALA A 25 11.18 0.60 1.27
N LYS A 26 11.74 0.49 0.05
CA LYS A 26 11.82 -0.81 -0.67
C LYS A 26 12.62 -1.83 0.15
N ALA A 27 13.78 -1.43 0.65
CA ALA A 27 14.65 -2.29 1.46
C ALA A 27 13.99 -2.67 2.80
N ALA A 28 13.22 -1.77 3.43
CA ALA A 28 12.48 -2.08 4.65
C ALA A 28 11.42 -3.15 4.41
N LEU A 29 10.63 -3.02 3.34
CA LEU A 29 9.65 -4.02 2.95
C LEU A 29 10.29 -5.39 2.65
N GLN A 30 11.42 -5.40 1.92
CA GLN A 30 12.18 -6.61 1.63
C GLN A 30 12.70 -7.28 2.91
N ARG A 31 13.27 -6.50 3.84
CA ARG A 31 13.75 -6.99 5.15
C ARG A 31 12.62 -7.58 6.00
N SER A 32 11.39 -7.14 5.82
CA SER A 32 10.20 -7.68 6.48
C SER A 32 9.61 -8.92 5.80
N GLY A 33 10.27 -9.48 4.78
CA GLY A 33 9.89 -10.73 4.13
C GLY A 33 8.93 -10.57 2.94
N TYR A 34 8.70 -9.33 2.46
CA TYR A 34 7.92 -9.08 1.26
C TYR A 34 8.78 -9.14 0.00
N VAL A 35 8.22 -9.66 -1.09
CA VAL A 35 8.80 -9.45 -2.42
C VAL A 35 8.31 -8.10 -2.92
N VAL A 36 9.24 -7.20 -3.24
CA VAL A 36 8.91 -5.85 -3.71
C VAL A 36 9.01 -5.80 -5.23
N ALA A 37 7.91 -5.48 -5.90
CA ALA A 37 7.86 -5.19 -7.32
C ALA A 37 7.52 -3.71 -7.57
N THR A 38 7.92 -3.18 -8.72
CA THR A 38 7.60 -1.82 -9.12
C THR A 38 6.69 -1.82 -10.35
N ALA A 39 5.76 -0.89 -10.40
CA ALA A 39 4.90 -0.67 -11.57
C ALA A 39 4.53 0.81 -11.74
N SER A 40 4.28 1.22 -12.97
CA SER A 40 3.75 2.55 -13.31
C SER A 40 2.23 2.61 -13.11
N GLY A 41 1.70 3.82 -12.96
CA GLY A 41 0.26 4.07 -12.76
C GLY A 41 -0.21 3.76 -11.32
N ALA A 42 -0.73 4.78 -10.63
CA ALA A 42 -1.27 4.60 -9.28
C ALA A 42 -2.55 3.76 -9.29
N GLY A 43 -3.47 4.05 -10.23
CA GLY A 43 -4.68 3.26 -10.44
C GLY A 43 -4.41 1.79 -10.80
N TYR A 44 -3.40 1.52 -11.64
CA TYR A 44 -3.01 0.15 -12.00
C TYR A 44 -2.52 -0.64 -10.77
N LYS A 45 -1.64 -0.04 -9.94
CA LYS A 45 -1.16 -0.68 -8.70
C LYS A 45 -2.30 -0.98 -7.73
N MET A 46 -3.22 -0.04 -7.54
CA MET A 46 -4.43 -0.25 -6.74
C MET A 46 -5.31 -1.37 -7.30
N LEU A 47 -5.49 -1.42 -8.62
CA LEU A 47 -6.26 -2.45 -9.31
C LEU A 47 -5.63 -3.84 -9.13
N CYS A 48 -4.29 -3.97 -9.20
CA CYS A 48 -3.60 -5.22 -8.91
C CYS A 48 -3.91 -5.76 -7.51
N VAL A 49 -4.06 -4.88 -6.51
CA VAL A 49 -4.49 -5.28 -5.16
C VAL A 49 -5.94 -5.75 -5.19
N ALA A 50 -6.85 -4.99 -5.78
CA ALA A 50 -8.27 -5.33 -5.85
C ALA A 50 -8.53 -6.66 -6.61
N LEU A 51 -7.70 -6.99 -7.60
CA LEU A 51 -7.74 -8.26 -8.33
C LEU A 51 -7.01 -9.40 -7.61
N GLY A 52 -6.25 -9.11 -6.55
CA GLY A 52 -5.46 -10.11 -5.83
C GLY A 52 -4.18 -10.56 -6.55
N VAL A 53 -3.73 -9.83 -7.56
CA VAL A 53 -2.44 -10.07 -8.24
C VAL A 53 -1.28 -9.79 -7.29
N VAL A 54 -1.43 -8.77 -6.45
CA VAL A 54 -0.48 -8.44 -5.39
C VAL A 54 -1.21 -8.35 -4.06
N LYS A 55 -0.52 -8.60 -2.95
CA LYS A 55 -1.13 -8.59 -1.63
C LYS A 55 -1.32 -7.18 -1.08
N CYS A 56 -0.39 -6.29 -1.38
CA CYS A 56 -0.43 -4.91 -0.93
C CYS A 56 0.13 -3.98 -2.00
N TYR A 57 -0.43 -2.77 -2.06
CA TYR A 57 0.20 -1.61 -2.68
C TYR A 57 0.65 -0.69 -1.56
N ALA A 58 1.89 -0.21 -1.62
CA ALA A 58 2.42 0.75 -0.66
C ALA A 58 3.19 1.86 -1.37
N LEU A 59 2.91 3.10 -0.98
CA LEU A 59 3.57 4.30 -1.47
C LEU A 59 3.67 5.32 -0.34
N THR A 60 4.87 5.82 -0.07
CA THR A 60 5.13 6.86 0.91
C THR A 60 5.00 8.26 0.30
N LYS A 61 5.11 8.44 -1.02
CA LYS A 61 5.09 9.78 -1.65
C LYS A 61 3.68 10.36 -1.85
N ASP A 62 3.58 11.69 -1.90
CA ASP A 62 2.36 12.48 -2.15
C ASP A 62 2.02 12.63 -3.65
N SER A 63 2.31 11.61 -4.45
CA SER A 63 2.15 11.67 -5.92
C SER A 63 0.85 11.05 -6.43
N THR A 64 -0.10 10.78 -5.53
CA THR A 64 -1.40 10.20 -5.88
C THR A 64 -2.53 11.08 -5.41
N TYR A 65 -3.62 11.06 -6.15
CA TYR A 65 -4.79 11.87 -5.89
C TYR A 65 -6.04 11.00 -5.70
N SER A 66 -7.12 11.66 -5.30
CA SER A 66 -8.44 11.05 -5.11
C SER A 66 -8.89 10.28 -6.36
N TRP A 67 -8.71 10.86 -7.55
CA TRP A 67 -9.08 10.22 -8.82
C TRP A 67 -8.22 9.01 -9.18
N ASP A 68 -7.00 8.90 -8.68
CA ASP A 68 -6.13 7.74 -8.93
C ASP A 68 -6.57 6.52 -8.11
N THR A 69 -7.24 6.74 -6.98
CA THR A 69 -7.48 5.71 -5.96
C THR A 69 -8.95 5.36 -5.75
N CYS A 70 -9.88 6.27 -6.03
CA CYS A 70 -11.29 6.12 -5.65
C CYS A 70 -11.97 4.88 -6.23
N ALA A 71 -11.81 4.62 -7.53
CA ALA A 71 -12.47 3.50 -8.19
C ALA A 71 -11.98 2.15 -7.63
N ALA A 72 -10.66 1.97 -7.56
CA ALA A 72 -10.07 0.73 -7.05
C ALA A 72 -10.28 0.57 -5.53
N HIS A 73 -10.32 1.67 -4.77
CA HIS A 73 -10.67 1.61 -3.35
C HIS A 73 -12.12 1.16 -3.15
N ALA A 74 -13.08 1.64 -3.95
CA ALA A 74 -14.47 1.16 -3.87
C ALA A 74 -14.58 -0.34 -4.17
N MET A 75 -13.86 -0.83 -5.20
CA MET A 75 -13.77 -2.26 -5.51
C MET A 75 -13.11 -3.05 -4.38
N LEU A 76 -12.10 -2.50 -3.72
CA LEU A 76 -11.40 -3.15 -2.63
C LEU A 76 -12.29 -3.24 -1.37
N ALA A 77 -13.01 -2.15 -1.07
CA ALA A 77 -13.93 -2.06 0.06
C ALA A 77 -15.11 -3.04 -0.07
N SER A 78 -15.65 -3.25 -1.27
CA SER A 78 -16.72 -4.23 -1.49
C SER A 78 -16.29 -5.68 -1.23
N GLN A 79 -14.98 -5.93 -1.17
CA GLN A 79 -14.38 -7.23 -0.88
C GLN A 79 -13.87 -7.34 0.57
N GLY A 80 -14.15 -6.36 1.42
CA GLY A 80 -13.67 -6.31 2.82
C GLY A 80 -12.21 -5.82 2.97
N GLY A 81 -11.58 -5.37 1.88
CA GLY A 81 -10.29 -4.71 1.92
C GLY A 81 -10.37 -3.22 2.25
N THR A 82 -9.23 -2.56 2.29
CA THR A 82 -9.16 -1.12 2.59
C THR A 82 -7.95 -0.45 1.95
N ALA A 83 -8.07 0.86 1.71
CA ALA A 83 -6.95 1.72 1.38
C ALA A 83 -6.91 2.90 2.36
N CYS A 84 -5.75 3.18 2.94
CA CYS A 84 -5.55 4.23 3.93
C CYS A 84 -4.29 5.05 3.62
N HIS A 85 -4.11 6.13 4.38
CA HIS A 85 -2.88 6.92 4.34
C HIS A 85 -1.70 6.10 4.89
N CYS A 86 -0.54 6.22 4.24
CA CYS A 86 0.65 5.45 4.61
C CYS A 86 1.31 5.96 5.90
N ARG A 87 1.34 7.28 6.11
CA ARG A 87 1.98 7.90 7.30
C ARG A 87 1.01 8.11 8.46
N THR A 88 -0.23 8.45 8.14
CA THR A 88 -1.24 8.74 9.13
C THR A 88 -2.20 7.55 9.18
N SER A 89 -2.16 6.74 10.24
CA SER A 89 -3.09 5.62 10.47
C SER A 89 -4.57 6.05 10.67
N ALA A 90 -4.96 7.23 10.17
CA ALA A 90 -6.28 7.83 10.35
C ALA A 90 -7.33 7.26 9.37
N GLY A 91 -7.53 5.94 9.44
CA GLY A 91 -8.63 5.26 8.76
C GLY A 91 -8.55 5.26 7.23
N PRO A 92 -9.63 4.81 6.56
CA PRO A 92 -9.65 4.68 5.10
C PRO A 92 -9.55 6.04 4.40
N LEU A 93 -9.03 6.03 3.16
CA LEU A 93 -9.03 7.21 2.28
C LEU A 93 -10.46 7.74 2.12
N THR A 94 -10.61 9.06 2.20
CA THR A 94 -11.90 9.73 2.01
C THR A 94 -11.89 10.60 0.76
N TYR A 95 -13.03 10.64 0.06
CA TYR A 95 -13.17 11.30 -1.23
C TYR A 95 -14.18 12.45 -1.21
N ARG A 96 -14.46 13.01 -0.02
CA ARG A 96 -15.41 14.12 0.08
C ARG A 96 -14.88 15.32 -0.71
N PRO A 97 -15.76 16.08 -1.38
CA PRO A 97 -15.38 17.35 -2.00
C PRO A 97 -14.71 18.26 -0.96
N LYS A 98 -13.54 18.79 -1.29
CA LYS A 98 -12.86 19.78 -0.45
C LYS A 98 -13.22 21.16 -0.97
N THR A 99 -13.72 22.01 -0.08
CA THR A 99 -14.21 23.36 -0.42
C THR A 99 -13.09 24.37 -0.65
N THR A 100 -11.86 24.05 -0.25
CA THR A 100 -10.68 24.92 -0.31
C THR A 100 -9.42 24.11 -0.69
N GLY A 101 -8.45 24.73 -1.39
CA GLY A 101 -7.11 24.16 -1.61
C GLY A 101 -6.78 23.65 -3.03
N GLY A 102 -7.65 23.89 -4.01
CA GLY A 102 -7.39 23.58 -5.42
C GLY A 102 -7.08 22.10 -5.70
N GLY A 103 -6.33 21.82 -6.77
CA GLY A 103 -6.00 20.44 -7.16
C GLY A 103 -5.23 19.65 -6.10
N ARG A 104 -4.31 20.29 -5.35
CA ARG A 104 -3.57 19.64 -4.27
C ARG A 104 -4.43 19.27 -3.07
N ALA A 105 -5.62 19.85 -2.91
CA ALA A 105 -6.56 19.43 -1.87
C ALA A 105 -6.95 17.95 -2.03
N HIS A 106 -7.01 17.45 -3.26
CA HIS A 106 -7.35 16.06 -3.55
C HIS A 106 -6.15 15.10 -3.49
N CYS A 107 -4.96 15.59 -3.13
CA CYS A 107 -3.75 14.79 -2.99
C CYS A 107 -3.80 13.90 -1.74
N ASN A 108 -3.35 12.65 -1.89
CA ASN A 108 -3.07 11.74 -0.78
C ASN A 108 -1.67 12.06 -0.23
N ALA A 109 -1.55 13.16 0.52
CA ALA A 109 -0.27 13.72 0.96
C ALA A 109 0.57 12.77 1.85
N ASP A 110 -0.12 11.90 2.58
CA ASP A 110 0.49 10.95 3.49
C ASP A 110 0.82 9.61 2.84
N GLY A 111 0.83 9.56 1.51
CA GLY A 111 0.99 8.32 0.76
C GLY A 111 -0.25 7.42 0.87
N VAL A 112 -0.12 6.20 0.35
CA VAL A 112 -1.21 5.22 0.25
C VAL A 112 -0.71 3.83 0.60
N ILE A 113 -1.46 3.12 1.45
CA ILE A 113 -1.35 1.68 1.62
C ILE A 113 -2.71 1.08 1.27
N ALA A 114 -2.74 0.03 0.45
CA ALA A 114 -3.96 -0.66 0.10
C ALA A 114 -3.77 -2.18 0.14
N SER A 115 -4.69 -2.89 0.77
CA SER A 115 -4.70 -4.36 0.81
C SER A 115 -6.13 -4.91 0.91
N ARG A 116 -6.32 -6.15 0.44
CA ARG A 116 -7.55 -6.92 0.67
C ARG A 116 -7.67 -7.38 2.14
N ASP A 117 -6.55 -7.40 2.86
CA ASP A 117 -6.47 -7.82 4.26
C ASP A 117 -6.04 -6.64 5.14
N PRO A 118 -6.91 -6.10 6.00
CA PRO A 118 -6.58 -5.00 6.90
C PRO A 118 -5.35 -5.26 7.78
N ARG A 119 -5.10 -6.51 8.18
CA ARG A 119 -3.91 -6.86 8.99
C ARG A 119 -2.62 -6.65 8.21
N THR A 120 -2.67 -6.77 6.89
CA THR A 120 -1.52 -6.50 6.02
C THR A 120 -1.24 -5.01 5.93
N VAL A 121 -2.28 -4.17 5.95
CA VAL A 121 -2.14 -2.72 6.04
C VAL A 121 -1.41 -2.34 7.33
N ASP A 122 -1.83 -2.87 8.48
CA ASP A 122 -1.19 -2.58 9.78
C ASP A 122 0.29 -2.99 9.81
N ARG A 123 0.59 -4.19 9.29
CA ARG A 123 1.98 -4.68 9.19
C ARG A 123 2.84 -3.79 8.30
N VAL A 124 2.34 -3.43 7.11
CA VAL A 124 3.08 -2.58 6.17
C VAL A 124 3.23 -1.16 6.71
N HIS A 125 2.20 -0.62 7.36
CA HIS A 125 2.26 0.67 8.04
C HIS A 125 3.34 0.67 9.11
N ALA A 126 3.42 -0.35 9.98
CA ALA A 126 4.45 -0.47 11.00
C ALA A 126 5.88 -0.55 10.44
N VAL A 127 6.05 -1.19 9.27
CA VAL A 127 7.35 -1.23 8.58
C VAL A 127 7.71 0.15 8.04
N LEU A 128 6.79 0.82 7.36
CA LEU A 128 7.06 2.08 6.67
C LEU A 128 7.13 3.28 7.62
N SER A 129 6.43 3.26 8.75
CA SER A 129 6.52 4.31 9.77
C SER A 129 7.89 4.34 10.48
N SER A 130 8.65 3.24 10.44
CA SER A 130 10.02 3.19 10.92
C SER A 130 11.04 3.84 9.97
N VAL A 131 10.65 4.10 8.71
CA VAL A 131 11.51 4.65 7.67
C VAL A 131 11.39 6.17 7.69
N ARG A 132 12.47 6.86 8.07
CA ARG A 132 12.56 8.32 7.89
C ARG A 132 12.72 8.62 6.40
N CYS A 133 11.70 9.17 5.78
CA CYS A 133 11.84 9.69 4.42
C CYS A 133 12.49 11.08 4.50
N ASN A 134 13.76 11.19 4.10
CA ASN A 134 14.31 12.51 3.75
C ASN A 134 13.53 13.01 2.52
N SER A 135 12.95 14.20 2.67
CA SER A 135 12.18 14.89 1.61
C SER A 135 13.10 15.36 0.50
#